data_AF-A0A8T3Z291-F1
#
_entry.id   AF-A0A8T3Z291-F1
#
_cell.length_a   1.000
_cell.length_b   1.000
_cell.length_c   1.000
_cell.angle_alpha   90.00
_cell.angle_beta   90.00
_cell.angle_gamma   90.00
#
_symmetry.space_group_name_H-M   'P 1'
#
loop_
_entity.id
_entity.type
_entity.pdbx_description
1 polymer ?
#
loop_
_entity_poly.entity_id
_entity_poly.type
_entity_poly.pdbx_seq_one_letter_code
_entity_poly.pdbx_strand_id
1 'polypeptide(L)'
;MYLDFVNLTTVSAAIALIGTAGIIALPKPLDKVIMFALLQGGFIGMIVAAKYLDVAMAAAIFDPITIVILLIGITKLNEVRKKKEESQEEGNLA
;
A
#
# COMPACT_ATOMS: atom_id res chain seq x y z
N MET A 1 -24.56 20.57 12.92
CA MET A 1 -24.04 19.61 13.93
C MET A 1 -23.68 18.22 13.36
N TYR A 2 -23.97 17.89 12.08
CA TYR A 2 -23.56 16.60 11.48
C TYR A 2 -22.22 16.64 10.73
N LEU A 3 -21.73 17.84 10.36
CA LEU A 3 -20.49 18.02 9.60
C LEU A 3 -19.23 17.91 10.47
N ASP A 4 -19.34 17.99 11.80
CA ASP A 4 -18.19 17.86 12.71
C ASP A 4 -17.68 16.42 12.85
N PHE A 5 -18.52 15.41 12.55
CA PHE A 5 -18.11 14.00 12.50
C PHE A 5 -17.25 13.68 11.27
N VAL A 6 -17.43 14.41 10.17
CA VAL A 6 -16.63 14.28 8.95
C VAL A 6 -15.47 15.28 9.03
N ASN A 7 -14.63 15.10 10.04
CA ASN A 7 -13.37 15.82 10.15
C ASN A 7 -12.31 15.14 9.27
N LEU A 8 -11.38 15.93 8.72
CA LEU A 8 -10.25 15.43 7.94
C LEU A 8 -9.53 14.30 8.68
N THR A 9 -9.28 14.46 9.99
CA THR A 9 -8.66 13.42 10.83
C THR A 9 -9.43 12.11 10.80
N THR A 10 -10.75 12.14 10.95
CA THR A 10 -11.61 10.95 11.02
C THR A 10 -11.66 10.24 9.66
N VAL A 11 -11.80 11.00 8.58
CA VAL A 11 -11.82 10.44 7.21
C VAL A 11 -10.46 9.82 6.89
N SER A 12 -9.37 10.51 7.21
CA SER A 12 -8.01 10.02 6.99
C SER A 12 -7.70 8.77 7.80
N ALA A 13 -8.13 8.70 9.06
CA ALA A 13 -8.00 7.51 9.90
C ALA A 13 -8.81 6.33 9.33
N ALA A 14 -10.05 6.57 8.84
CA ALA A 14 -10.85 5.53 8.21
C ALA A 14 -10.19 4.99 6.94
N ILE A 15 -9.67 5.87 6.07
CA ILE A 15 -8.94 5.46 4.87
C ILE A 15 -7.70 4.64 5.22
N ALA A 16 -6.93 5.07 6.23
CA ALA A 16 -5.75 4.34 6.68
C ALA A 16 -6.13 2.92 7.16
N LEU A 17 -7.17 2.80 7.99
CA LEU A 17 -7.65 1.51 8.48
C LEU A 17 -8.16 0.60 7.35
N ILE A 18 -8.88 1.15 6.37
CA ILE A 18 -9.33 0.40 5.19
C ILE A 18 -8.12 -0.09 4.38
N GLY A 19 -7.12 0.76 4.16
CA GLY A 19 -5.87 0.38 3.51
C GLY A 19 -5.16 -0.76 4.25
N THR A 20 -5.00 -0.66 5.57
CA THR A 20 -4.41 -1.73 6.40
C THR A 20 -5.19 -3.04 6.29
N ALA A 21 -6.52 -2.99 6.44
CA ALA A 21 -7.37 -4.18 6.32
C ALA A 21 -7.24 -4.82 4.92
N GLY A 22 -7.20 -4.00 3.87
CA GLY A 22 -7.04 -4.44 2.49
C GLY A 22 -5.69 -5.14 2.23
N ILE A 23 -4.59 -4.62 2.77
CA ILE A 23 -3.25 -5.26 2.64
C ILE A 23 -3.25 -6.68 3.22
N ILE A 24 -3.96 -6.89 4.33
CA ILE A 24 -4.02 -8.18 5.01
C ILE A 24 -4.96 -9.15 4.27
N ALA A 25 -6.16 -8.67 3.89
CA ALA A 25 -7.22 -9.52 3.38
C ALA A 25 -7.04 -9.93 1.91
N LEU A 26 -6.40 -9.10 1.07
CA LEU A 26 -6.34 -9.39 -0.37
C LEU A 26 -5.24 -10.41 -0.71
N PRO A 27 -5.51 -11.40 -1.60
CA PRO A 27 -4.54 -12.44 -1.92
C PRO A 27 -3.49 -11.99 -2.95
N LYS A 28 -3.89 -11.12 -3.91
CA LYS A 28 -3.02 -10.72 -5.01
C LYS A 28 -2.01 -9.67 -4.55
N PRO A 29 -0.72 -9.83 -4.89
CA PRO A 29 0.32 -8.92 -4.40
C PRO A 29 0.18 -7.51 -5.00
N LEU A 30 -0.32 -7.38 -6.24
CA LEU A 30 -0.59 -6.06 -6.84
C LEU A 30 -1.69 -5.32 -6.08
N ASP A 31 -2.78 -6.00 -5.73
CA ASP A 31 -3.89 -5.38 -5.02
C ASP A 31 -3.47 -4.94 -3.61
N LYS A 32 -2.51 -5.64 -2.97
CA LYS A 32 -1.90 -5.18 -1.72
C LYS A 32 -1.14 -3.87 -1.87
N VAL A 33 -0.47 -3.64 -3.00
CA VAL A 33 0.21 -2.37 -3.28
C VAL A 33 -0.79 -1.23 -3.41
N ILE A 34 -1.93 -1.48 -4.06
CA ILE A 34 -3.01 -0.49 -4.16
C ILE A 34 -3.55 -0.15 -2.77
N MET A 35 -3.80 -1.15 -1.93
CA MET A 35 -4.25 -0.94 -0.55
C MET A 35 -3.18 -0.25 0.32
N PHE A 36 -1.90 -0.49 0.04
CA PHE A 36 -0.80 0.24 0.66
C PHE A 36 -0.77 1.72 0.25
N ALA A 37 -1.05 2.04 -1.02
CA ALA A 37 -1.19 3.43 -1.45
C ALA A 37 -2.39 4.13 -0.77
N LEU A 38 -3.50 3.41 -0.54
CA LEU A 38 -4.63 3.95 0.24
C LEU A 38 -4.24 4.20 1.69
N LEU A 39 -3.50 3.28 2.33
CA LEU A 39 -2.97 3.47 3.68
C LEU A 39 -2.09 4.73 3.76
N GLN A 40 -1.16 4.90 2.82
CA GLN A 40 -0.30 6.08 2.72
C GLN A 40 -1.10 7.37 2.51
N GLY A 41 -2.10 7.36 1.62
CA GLY A 41 -3.00 8.51 1.42
C GLY A 41 -3.79 8.89 2.68
N GLY A 42 -4.29 7.89 3.42
CA GLY A 42 -4.91 8.10 4.74
C GLY A 42 -3.91 8.66 5.75
N PHE A 43 -2.67 8.18 5.73
CA PHE A 43 -1.61 8.68 6.61
C PHE A 43 -1.23 10.13 6.30
N ILE A 44 -1.03 10.50 5.03
CA ILE A 44 -0.79 11.89 4.61
C ILE A 44 -1.94 12.79 5.06
N GLY A 45 -3.19 12.35 4.90
CA GLY A 45 -4.35 13.11 5.35
C GLY A 45 -4.34 13.39 6.87
N MET A 46 -3.86 12.45 7.68
CA MET A 46 -3.66 12.67 9.13
C MET A 46 -2.54 13.68 9.42
N ILE A 47 -1.44 13.66 8.65
CA ILE A 47 -0.35 14.63 8.77
C ILE A 47 -0.86 16.05 8.45
N VAL A 48 -1.67 16.19 7.39
CA VAL A 48 -2.31 17.47 7.03
C VAL A 48 -3.26 17.94 8.13
N ALA A 49 -4.06 17.04 8.71
CA ALA A 49 -4.95 17.36 9.82
C ALA A 49 -4.18 17.83 11.08
N ALA A 50 -2.98 17.29 11.30
CA ALA A 50 -2.06 17.72 12.36
C ALA A 50 -1.30 19.02 12.05
N LYS A 51 -1.57 19.67 10.90
CA LYS A 51 -0.96 20.92 10.45
C LYS A 51 0.56 20.81 10.18
N TYR A 52 1.08 19.61 9.93
CA TYR A 52 2.48 19.40 9.53
C TYR A 52 2.63 19.40 8.01
N LEU A 53 2.33 20.54 7.37
CA LEU A 53 2.20 20.62 5.91
C LEU A 53 3.52 20.31 5.16
N ASP A 54 4.66 20.71 5.71
CA ASP A 54 5.97 20.43 5.10
C ASP A 54 6.26 18.93 5.05
N VAL A 55 5.89 18.21 6.11
CA VAL A 55 6.02 16.74 6.19
C VAL A 55 5.05 16.07 5.24
N ALA A 56 3.80 16.57 5.14
CA ALA A 56 2.81 16.03 4.22
C ALA A 56 3.24 16.19 2.76
N MET A 57 3.82 17.33 2.41
CA MET A 57 4.35 17.60 1.07
C MET A 57 5.51 16.68 0.74
N ALA A 58 6.46 16.51 1.67
CA ALA A 58 7.57 15.57 1.49
C ALA A 58 7.05 14.13 1.30
N ALA A 59 6.15 13.66 2.18
CA ALA A 59 5.56 12.33 2.10
C ALA A 59 4.85 12.10 0.76
N ALA A 60 4.05 13.05 0.29
CA ALA A 60 3.34 12.94 -0.99
C ALA A 60 4.27 12.81 -2.21
N ILE A 61 5.48 13.36 -2.13
CA ILE A 61 6.50 13.24 -3.19
C ILE A 61 7.23 11.90 -3.11
N PHE A 62 7.55 11.43 -1.90
CA PHE A 62 8.30 10.18 -1.69
C PHE A 62 7.43 8.92 -1.79
N ASP A 63 6.14 9.01 -1.51
CA ASP A 63 5.24 7.86 -1.53
C ASP A 63 5.14 7.19 -2.92
N PRO A 64 4.98 7.93 -4.05
CA PRO A 64 5.02 7.33 -5.38
C PRO A 64 6.33 6.60 -5.69
N ILE A 65 7.46 7.13 -5.22
CA ILE A 65 8.79 6.51 -5.40
C ILE A 65 8.82 5.17 -4.64
N THR A 66 8.27 5.15 -3.42
CA THR A 66 8.16 3.94 -2.60
C THR A 66 7.31 2.87 -3.28
N ILE A 67 6.18 3.26 -3.90
CA ILE A 67 5.32 2.35 -4.67
C ILE A 67 6.07 1.74 -5.86
N VAL A 68 6.83 2.54 -6.61
CA VAL A 68 7.63 2.03 -7.74
C VAL A 68 8.64 0.97 -7.28
N ILE A 69 9.38 1.26 -6.19
CA ILE A 69 10.35 0.32 -5.63
C ILE A 69 9.67 -0.97 -5.16
N LEU A 70 8.51 -0.86 -4.51
CA LEU A 70 7.74 -2.01 -4.03
C LEU A 70 7.22 -2.87 -5.19
N LEU A 71 6.75 -2.25 -6.27
CA LEU A 71 6.30 -2.96 -7.48
C LEU A 71 7.45 -3.74 -8.13
N ILE A 72 8.64 -3.13 -8.23
CA ILE A 72 9.84 -3.83 -8.73
C ILE A 72 10.16 -5.04 -7.85
N GLY A 73 10.14 -4.87 -6.53
CA GLY A 73 10.40 -5.95 -5.57
C GLY A 73 9.39 -7.10 -5.68
N ILE A 74 8.10 -6.79 -5.77
CA ILE A 74 7.02 -7.78 -5.90
C ILE A 74 7.12 -8.52 -7.24
N THR A 75 7.40 -7.81 -8.32
CA THR A 75 7.53 -8.41 -9.66
C THR A 75 8.68 -9.40 -9.68
N LYS A 76 9.86 -8.99 -9.19
CA LYS A 76 11.03 -9.88 -9.08
C LYS A 76 10.77 -11.08 -8.18
N LEU A 77 10.09 -10.88 -7.04
CA LEU A 77 9.73 -11.99 -6.14
C LEU A 77 8.80 -12.99 -6.84
N ASN A 78 7.84 -12.51 -7.64
CA ASN A 78 6.92 -13.37 -8.37
C ASN A 78 7.63 -14.16 -9.48
N GLU A 79 8.56 -13.53 -10.19
CA GLU A 79 9.41 -14.21 -11.19
C GLU A 79 10.24 -15.34 -10.56
N VAL A 80 10.86 -15.10 -9.40
CA VAL A 80 11.66 -16.12 -8.70
C VAL A 80 10.79 -17.29 -8.22
N ARG A 81 9.58 -17.02 -7.71
CA ARG A 81 8.63 -18.06 -7.29
C ARG A 81 8.20 -18.93 -8.47
N LYS A 82 7.82 -18.29 -9.58
CA LYS A 82 7.41 -19.00 -10.80
C LYS A 82 8.51 -19.90 -11.36
N LYS A 83 9.75 -19.40 -11.44
CA LYS A 83 10.89 -20.22 -11.90
C LYS A 83 11.14 -21.43 -11.00
N LYS A 84 10.95 -21.28 -9.70
CA LYS A 84 11.12 -22.39 -8.74
C LYS A 84 10.05 -23.47 -8.95
N GLU A 85 8.80 -23.08 -9.21
CA GLU A 85 7.71 -24.01 -9.52
C GLU A 85 7.98 -24.78 -10.81
N GLU A 86 8.39 -24.08 -11.89
CA GLU A 86 8.75 -24.70 -13.18
C GLU A 86 9.90 -25.72 -13.03
N SER A 87 10.97 -25.39 -12.30
CA SER A 87 12.08 -26.33 -12.08
C SER A 87 11.72 -27.53 -11.21
N GLN A 88 10.72 -27.41 -10.32
CA GLN A 88 10.24 -28.54 -9.51
C GLN A 88 9.32 -29.46 -10.31
N GLU A 89 8.51 -28.93 -11.22
CA GLU A 89 7.69 -29.74 -12.12
C GLU A 89 8.55 -30.57 -13.08
N GLU A 90 9.58 -29.98 -13.67
CA GLU A 90 10.53 -30.70 -14.55
C GLU A 90 11.28 -31.83 -13.80
N GLY A 91 11.65 -31.62 -12.53
CA GLY A 91 12.30 -32.63 -11.70
C GLY A 91 11.37 -33.75 -11.19
N ASN A 92 10.06 -33.49 -11.10
CA ASN A 92 9.07 -34.51 -10.73
C ASN A 92 8.62 -35.39 -11.91
N LEU A 93 8.87 -34.92 -13.15
CA LEU A 93 8.55 -35.63 -14.39
C LEU A 93 9.72 -36.47 -14.93
N ALA A 94 10.92 -36.32 -14.35
CA ALA A 94 12.14 -37.08 -14.66
C ALA A 94 12.36 -38.23 -13.67
#